data_AF-A0A4Q2XNP1-F1
#
_entry.id   AF-A0A4Q2XNP1-F1
#
_cell.length_a   1.000
_cell.length_b   1.000
_cell.length_c   1.000
_cell.angle_alpha   90.00
_cell.angle_beta   90.00
_cell.angle_gamma   90.00
#
_symmetry.space_group_name_H-M   'P 1'
#
loop_
_entity.id
_entity.type
_entity.pdbx_description
1 polymer ?
#
loop_
_entity_poly.entity_id
_entity_poly.type
_entity_poly.pdbx_seq_one_letter_code
_entity_poly.pdbx_strand_id
1 'polypeptide(L)'
;MRSSPILPLMLAAVWSAAVVSSSVQAQNKGMSLDDFLRYPGDYSQVCDALQLPFPAPIPGFRMLMHGEAGYSTARVAAMKKNRAALIPAIAARLEKVDLARKPKPQPPDKSIPKDQIDVDPVGVDPASYSTLLLAMIEELDAKEVFPQLMKVEEKIHDMLLAVEKDPAAPLPQVDGTQGSGVSTEMPLKEGEEWDTLTPERREEMDRKQKLFKAQAAQRDILAVLVRSMRKAGYEPMLESGLEKTYGKLLKDRWKDDETLSKYKSAADIPEEDNENVKFDPIHKVAYMAWEPVRIPYSEETRTAILDLAKAYSAGGRKK
;
A
#
# COMPACT_ATOMS: atom_id res chain seq x y z
N MET A 1 61.23 52.76 10.71
CA MET A 1 60.41 53.89 11.20
C MET A 1 58.95 53.57 10.95
N ARG A 2 58.16 53.47 12.05
CA ARG A 2 56.68 53.55 12.16
C ARG A 2 55.87 52.47 11.43
N SER A 3 54.90 51.74 11.99
CA SER A 3 54.35 51.49 13.35
C SER A 3 53.09 50.63 13.11
N SER A 4 52.96 49.46 13.76
CA SER A 4 51.69 48.69 13.81
C SER A 4 50.62 49.41 14.64
N PRO A 5 49.32 49.05 14.54
CA PRO A 5 48.74 48.11 15.53
C PRO A 5 47.57 47.20 14.99
N ILE A 6 47.46 45.92 15.41
CA ILE A 6 46.58 45.33 16.46
C ILE A 6 45.20 44.80 15.97
N LEU A 7 45.10 43.45 15.93
CA LEU A 7 44.03 42.55 16.41
C LEU A 7 42.65 42.46 15.68
N PRO A 8 41.79 41.44 15.99
CA PRO A 8 41.22 40.51 15.02
C PRO A 8 39.68 40.64 14.93
N LEU A 9 39.05 40.00 13.93
CA LEU A 9 37.61 39.75 13.99
C LEU A 9 37.33 38.25 14.11
N MET A 10 36.78 37.91 15.27
CA MET A 10 36.09 36.67 15.57
C MET A 10 34.68 36.64 14.94
N LEU A 11 34.19 35.40 14.79
CA LEU A 11 32.78 34.95 14.87
C LEU A 11 31.74 35.51 13.89
N ALA A 12 31.28 34.64 13.00
CA ALA A 12 29.86 34.24 12.87
C ALA A 12 29.86 32.85 12.19
N ALA A 13 29.96 31.75 12.93
CA ALA A 13 28.82 31.02 13.49
C ALA A 13 27.63 30.94 12.50
N VAL A 14 27.45 29.73 11.96
CA VAL A 14 26.20 28.96 11.82
C VAL A 14 24.95 29.80 11.58
N TRP A 15 24.20 29.50 10.52
CA TRP A 15 22.73 29.42 10.51
C TRP A 15 22.28 29.20 9.05
N SER A 16 22.26 27.95 8.61
CA SER A 16 21.52 27.59 7.38
C SER A 16 20.72 26.28 7.52
N ALA A 17 20.66 25.68 8.70
CA ALA A 17 19.86 24.47 8.96
C ALA A 17 18.51 24.76 9.64
N ALA A 18 18.24 26.01 10.07
CA ALA A 18 17.05 26.32 10.88
C ALA A 18 15.83 26.77 10.06
N VAL A 19 15.99 27.26 8.83
CA VAL A 19 14.88 27.90 8.10
C VAL A 19 14.01 26.89 7.33
N VAL A 20 14.54 25.72 6.98
CA VAL A 20 13.76 24.64 6.34
C VAL A 20 13.02 23.77 7.38
N SER A 21 13.49 23.76 8.63
CA SER A 21 12.88 22.94 9.70
C SER A 21 11.63 23.59 10.32
N SER A 22 11.57 24.93 10.36
CA SER A 22 10.46 25.66 11.00
C SER A 22 9.16 25.66 10.21
N SER A 23 9.19 25.64 8.87
CA SER A 23 7.96 25.58 8.06
C SER A 23 7.31 24.19 8.08
N VAL A 24 8.14 23.14 8.01
CA VAL A 24 7.69 21.74 8.11
C VAL A 24 7.23 21.40 9.53
N GLN A 25 7.90 21.93 10.57
CA GLN A 25 7.46 21.73 11.96
C GLN A 25 6.17 22.50 12.31
N ALA A 26 5.91 23.65 11.67
CA ALA A 26 4.67 24.41 11.87
C ALA A 26 3.45 23.76 11.19
N GLN A 27 3.62 23.11 10.04
CA GLN A 27 2.51 22.44 9.33
C GLN A 27 2.01 21.16 10.03
N ASN A 28 2.83 20.52 10.87
CA ASN A 28 2.54 19.19 11.45
C ASN A 28 1.75 19.20 12.76
N LYS A 29 1.38 20.37 13.30
CA LYS A 29 0.57 20.47 14.53
C LYS A 29 -0.91 20.46 14.13
N GLY A 30 -1.56 19.29 14.26
CA GLY A 30 -3.02 19.15 14.06
C GLY A 30 -3.48 18.52 12.74
N MET A 31 -2.62 17.77 12.04
CA MET A 31 -3.05 17.01 10.86
C MET A 31 -4.03 15.90 11.25
N SER A 32 -5.22 15.95 10.67
CA SER A 32 -6.27 14.95 10.82
C SER A 32 -6.02 13.74 9.90
N LEU A 33 -6.72 12.63 10.15
CA LEU A 33 -6.74 11.48 9.25
C LEU A 33 -7.11 11.90 7.82
N ASP A 34 -8.10 12.79 7.67
CA ASP A 34 -8.56 13.24 6.36
C ASP A 34 -7.48 14.05 5.61
N ASP A 35 -6.61 14.78 6.31
CA ASP A 35 -5.52 15.54 5.69
C ASP A 35 -4.44 14.62 5.09
N PHE A 36 -4.19 13.48 5.74
CA PHE A 36 -3.30 12.46 5.20
C PHE A 36 -3.91 11.75 4.00
N LEU A 37 -5.20 11.40 4.06
CA LEU A 37 -5.87 10.66 3.00
C LEU A 37 -6.13 11.49 1.75
N ARG A 38 -6.51 12.77 1.91
CA ARG A 38 -6.92 13.62 0.78
C ARG A 38 -5.78 13.87 -0.20
N TYR A 39 -4.57 14.06 0.33
CA TYR A 39 -3.36 14.37 -0.45
C TYR A 39 -2.17 13.54 0.07
N PRO A 40 -2.01 12.30 -0.39
CA PRO A 40 -1.00 11.38 0.13
C PRO A 40 0.45 11.85 -0.09
N GLY A 41 0.68 12.69 -1.10
CA GLY A 41 1.93 13.42 -1.33
C GLY A 41 3.04 12.61 -2.01
N ASP A 42 2.72 11.41 -2.47
CA ASP A 42 3.52 10.62 -3.39
C ASP A 42 2.56 9.92 -4.34
N TYR A 43 2.70 10.21 -5.64
CA TYR A 43 1.89 9.64 -6.71
C TYR A 43 2.86 8.90 -7.61
N SER A 44 3.07 7.61 -7.35
CA SER A 44 3.90 6.83 -8.23
C SER A 44 3.19 6.69 -9.56
N GLN A 45 3.81 7.14 -10.65
CA GLN A 45 3.44 6.67 -11.97
C GLN A 45 3.64 5.15 -11.93
N VAL A 46 2.55 4.40 -11.96
CA VAL A 46 2.61 2.96 -12.21
C VAL A 46 2.99 2.81 -13.68
N CYS A 47 4.26 3.04 -14.01
CA CYS A 47 4.78 3.01 -15.38
C CYS A 47 4.68 1.61 -16.01
N ASP A 48 4.33 0.60 -15.22
CA ASP A 48 3.83 -0.69 -15.69
C ASP A 48 2.67 -1.08 -14.79
N ALA A 49 1.43 -0.96 -15.30
CA ALA A 49 0.26 -1.48 -14.59
C ALA A 49 0.58 -2.91 -14.09
N LEU A 50 0.43 -3.16 -12.80
CA LEU A 50 0.62 -4.50 -12.22
C LEU A 50 -0.32 -5.46 -12.95
N GLN A 51 0.27 -6.17 -13.91
CA GLN A 51 -0.39 -7.12 -14.78
C GLN A 51 -0.65 -8.38 -13.96
N LEU A 52 -1.88 -8.51 -13.47
CA LEU A 52 -2.28 -9.56 -12.53
C LEU A 52 -3.29 -10.51 -13.18
N PRO A 53 -3.24 -11.82 -12.84
CA PRO A 53 -4.22 -12.77 -13.35
C PRO A 53 -5.61 -12.48 -12.78
N PHE A 54 -6.64 -12.98 -13.45
CA PHE A 54 -8.01 -12.98 -12.94
C PHE A 54 -8.40 -14.40 -12.50
N PRO A 55 -8.90 -14.62 -11.27
CA PRO A 55 -9.15 -13.66 -10.21
C PRO A 55 -7.85 -13.13 -9.56
N ALA A 56 -7.94 -11.96 -8.92
CA ALA A 56 -6.78 -11.31 -8.30
C ALA A 56 -6.14 -12.19 -7.21
N PRO A 57 -4.80 -12.38 -7.22
CA PRO A 57 -4.09 -13.14 -6.18
C PRO A 57 -3.93 -12.29 -4.90
N ILE A 58 -3.40 -12.89 -3.83
CA ILE A 58 -2.90 -12.13 -2.68
C ILE A 58 -1.47 -11.67 -3.00
N PRO A 59 -1.17 -10.35 -2.98
CA PRO A 59 0.17 -9.83 -3.23
C PRO A 59 1.04 -10.21 -2.02
N GLY A 60 1.92 -11.16 -2.25
CA GLY A 60 2.86 -11.68 -1.28
C GLY A 60 3.83 -10.59 -0.86
N PHE A 61 3.78 -10.30 0.43
CA PHE A 61 4.72 -9.59 1.29
C PHE A 61 5.37 -8.28 0.84
N ARG A 62 5.02 -7.72 -0.32
CA ARG A 62 5.33 -6.34 -0.68
C ARG A 62 4.31 -5.75 -1.67
N MET A 63 4.07 -4.46 -1.52
CA MET A 63 3.13 -3.61 -2.27
C MET A 63 1.65 -4.01 -2.12
N LEU A 64 0.78 -3.01 -2.28
CA LEU A 64 -0.65 -3.19 -2.49
C LEU A 64 -0.88 -3.24 -4.00
N MET A 65 -1.78 -4.09 -4.47
CA MET A 65 -2.13 -4.17 -5.91
C MET A 65 -2.75 -2.86 -6.42
N HIS A 66 -3.31 -2.05 -5.51
CA HIS A 66 -3.88 -0.72 -5.77
C HIS A 66 -3.01 0.45 -5.28
N GLY A 67 -1.70 0.27 -5.11
CA GLY A 67 -0.82 1.34 -4.69
C GLY A 67 -0.34 2.20 -5.84
N GLU A 68 -1.12 3.20 -6.27
CA GLU A 68 -0.56 4.32 -7.08
C GLU A 68 -0.19 5.53 -6.23
N ALA A 69 -0.69 5.56 -5.00
CA ALA A 69 -0.44 6.63 -4.07
C ALA A 69 0.22 6.07 -2.82
N GLY A 70 1.39 6.59 -2.52
CA GLY A 70 2.17 6.30 -1.33
C GLY A 70 2.19 7.50 -0.40
N TYR A 71 2.82 7.33 0.76
CA TYR A 71 3.14 8.47 1.61
C TYR A 71 4.62 8.79 1.46
N SER A 72 4.94 10.05 1.17
CA SER A 72 6.33 10.51 1.18
C SER A 72 6.97 10.28 2.55
N THR A 73 8.31 10.18 2.61
CA THR A 73 9.05 9.97 3.87
C THR A 73 8.68 10.99 4.94
N ALA A 74 8.46 12.25 4.55
CA ALA A 74 8.03 13.32 5.45
C ALA A 74 6.62 13.07 6.02
N ARG A 75 5.67 12.61 5.19
CA ARG A 75 4.31 12.24 5.61
C ARG A 75 4.34 11.04 6.55
N VAL A 76 5.15 10.02 6.25
CA VAL A 76 5.35 8.85 7.14
C VAL A 76 5.89 9.29 8.50
N ALA A 77 6.90 10.15 8.55
CA ALA A 77 7.43 10.67 9.80
C ALA A 77 6.37 11.44 10.61
N ALA A 78 5.54 12.25 9.93
CA ALA A 78 4.43 12.96 10.55
C ALA A 78 3.34 12.02 11.07
N MET A 79 2.98 10.98 10.32
CA MET A 79 2.05 9.94 10.75
C MET A 79 2.56 9.25 12.02
N LYS A 80 3.83 8.80 12.03
CA LYS A 80 4.45 8.12 13.18
C LYS A 80 4.45 9.00 14.43
N LYS A 81 4.72 10.29 14.29
CA LYS A 81 4.64 11.27 15.40
C LYS A 81 3.21 11.42 15.95
N ASN A 82 2.19 11.25 15.11
CA ASN A 82 0.77 11.39 15.46
C ASN A 82 0.06 10.04 15.68
N ARG A 83 0.79 8.91 15.75
CA ARG A 83 0.23 7.54 15.82
C ARG A 83 -0.89 7.40 16.86
N ALA A 84 -0.69 7.96 18.07
CA ALA A 84 -1.65 7.84 19.17
C ALA A 84 -3.03 8.46 18.85
N ALA A 85 -3.06 9.53 18.05
CA ALA A 85 -4.31 10.15 17.59
C ALA A 85 -4.86 9.48 16.33
N LEU A 86 -3.98 9.01 15.43
CA LEU A 86 -4.39 8.42 14.16
C LEU A 86 -5.02 7.03 14.32
N ILE A 87 -4.49 6.17 15.19
CA ILE A 87 -5.03 4.80 15.37
C ILE A 87 -6.53 4.79 15.74
N PRO A 88 -7.00 5.51 16.76
CA PRO A 88 -8.43 5.53 17.08
C PRO A 88 -9.25 6.16 15.94
N ALA A 89 -8.71 7.14 15.22
CA ALA A 89 -9.38 7.74 14.06
C ALA A 89 -9.52 6.73 12.90
N ILE A 90 -8.48 5.94 12.62
CA ILE A 90 -8.49 4.86 11.62
C ILE A 90 -9.52 3.80 11.99
N ALA A 91 -9.51 3.33 13.25
CA ALA A 91 -10.48 2.35 13.72
C ALA A 91 -11.92 2.87 13.53
N ALA A 92 -12.20 4.11 13.96
CA ALA A 92 -13.51 4.72 13.81
C ALA A 92 -13.91 4.92 12.35
N ARG A 93 -12.96 5.17 11.44
CA ARG A 93 -13.20 5.26 10.00
C ARG A 93 -13.57 3.90 9.43
N LEU A 94 -12.79 2.86 9.73
CA LEU A 94 -13.04 1.49 9.26
C LEU A 94 -14.42 0.96 9.68
N GLU A 95 -14.88 1.28 10.89
CA GLU A 95 -16.22 0.90 11.36
C GLU A 95 -17.35 1.50 10.53
N LYS A 96 -17.14 2.71 10.00
CA LYS A 96 -18.13 3.51 9.27
C LYS A 96 -17.98 3.43 7.76
N VAL A 97 -17.07 2.59 7.25
CA VAL A 97 -16.89 2.40 5.81
C VAL A 97 -18.21 1.94 5.18
N ASP A 98 -18.68 2.74 4.24
CA ASP A 98 -19.82 2.44 3.37
C ASP A 98 -19.29 2.03 1.98
N LEU A 99 -19.31 0.74 1.71
CA LEU A 99 -18.88 0.15 0.44
C LEU A 99 -19.94 0.27 -0.66
N ALA A 100 -21.14 0.78 -0.39
CA ALA A 100 -22.13 1.07 -1.43
C ALA A 100 -21.99 2.51 -1.96
N ARG A 101 -21.30 3.38 -1.22
CA ARG A 101 -21.15 4.79 -1.56
C ARG A 101 -20.09 5.00 -2.63
N LYS A 102 -20.49 5.64 -3.74
CA LYS A 102 -19.53 6.10 -4.76
C LYS A 102 -18.58 7.16 -4.17
N PRO A 103 -17.26 7.02 -4.36
CA PRO A 103 -16.28 8.05 -4.01
C PRO A 103 -16.57 9.37 -4.74
N LYS A 104 -16.30 10.49 -4.07
CA LYS A 104 -16.41 11.84 -4.64
C LYS A 104 -15.01 12.45 -4.77
N PRO A 105 -14.42 12.45 -5.98
CA PRO A 105 -13.09 13.02 -6.20
C PRO A 105 -12.99 14.43 -5.61
N GLN A 106 -11.90 14.71 -4.91
CA GLN A 106 -11.65 16.03 -4.34
C GLN A 106 -10.92 16.88 -5.38
N PRO A 107 -11.21 18.20 -5.44
CA PRO A 107 -10.53 19.09 -6.36
C PRO A 107 -9.02 19.11 -6.09
N PRO A 108 -8.19 19.36 -7.11
CA PRO A 108 -6.75 19.54 -6.91
C PRO A 108 -6.47 20.67 -5.93
N ASP A 109 -5.52 20.45 -5.00
CA ASP A 109 -5.05 21.48 -4.08
C ASP A 109 -3.79 22.15 -4.63
N LYS A 110 -3.96 23.40 -5.10
CA LYS A 110 -2.90 24.22 -5.68
C LYS A 110 -1.84 24.68 -4.67
N SER A 111 -2.06 24.45 -3.38
CA SER A 111 -1.11 24.78 -2.31
C SER A 111 -0.04 23.71 -2.10
N ILE A 112 -0.24 22.51 -2.65
CA ILE A 112 0.75 21.45 -2.61
C ILE A 112 1.93 21.86 -3.52
N PRO A 113 3.17 21.82 -3.02
CA PRO A 113 4.35 22.17 -3.82
C PRO A 113 4.46 21.29 -5.08
N LYS A 114 4.80 21.91 -6.22
CA LYS A 114 4.89 21.21 -7.52
C LYS A 114 5.97 20.14 -7.57
N ASP A 115 7.00 20.25 -6.75
CA ASP A 115 8.05 19.25 -6.55
C ASP A 115 7.59 18.03 -5.74
N GLN A 116 6.34 18.03 -5.26
CA GLN A 116 5.69 16.90 -4.57
C GLN A 116 4.56 16.29 -5.41
N ILE A 117 4.49 16.66 -6.70
CA ILE A 117 3.38 16.33 -7.61
C ILE A 117 3.95 16.02 -9.00
N ASP A 118 3.94 14.74 -9.39
CA ASP A 118 4.33 14.32 -10.75
C ASP A 118 3.17 14.40 -11.76
N VAL A 119 1.92 14.42 -11.28
CA VAL A 119 0.67 14.53 -12.06
C VAL A 119 -0.35 15.37 -11.30
N ASP A 120 -1.21 16.15 -11.97
CA ASP A 120 -2.24 16.97 -11.29
C ASP A 120 -3.02 16.11 -10.26
N PRO A 121 -2.92 16.39 -8.95
CA PRO A 121 -3.35 15.47 -7.92
C PRO A 121 -4.87 15.47 -7.89
N VAL A 122 -5.48 14.39 -8.35
CA VAL A 122 -6.90 14.16 -8.08
C VAL A 122 -6.98 13.76 -6.61
N GLY A 123 -7.57 14.62 -5.79
CA GLY A 123 -7.66 14.34 -4.36
C GLY A 123 -8.58 13.14 -4.11
N VAL A 124 -8.17 12.30 -3.16
CA VAL A 124 -8.92 11.10 -2.78
C VAL A 124 -10.06 11.51 -1.85
N ASP A 125 -11.22 10.88 -2.00
CA ASP A 125 -12.32 11.08 -1.06
C ASP A 125 -11.97 10.40 0.27
N PRO A 126 -11.67 11.17 1.33
CA PRO A 126 -11.21 10.56 2.57
C PRO A 126 -12.30 9.67 3.20
N ALA A 127 -13.58 9.95 2.94
CA ALA A 127 -14.70 9.22 3.52
C ALA A 127 -14.97 7.87 2.83
N SER A 128 -14.35 7.56 1.69
CA SER A 128 -14.46 6.24 1.06
C SER A 128 -13.39 5.31 1.58
N TYR A 129 -13.61 4.01 1.38
CA TYR A 129 -12.53 3.07 1.52
C TYR A 129 -11.48 3.32 0.44
N SER A 130 -10.24 3.56 0.85
CA SER A 130 -9.09 3.77 -0.02
C SER A 130 -7.94 2.87 0.44
N THR A 131 -7.15 2.37 -0.50
CA THR A 131 -5.92 1.62 -0.22
C THR A 131 -4.85 2.46 0.49
N LEU A 132 -4.99 3.79 0.50
CA LEU A 132 -4.20 4.67 1.36
C LEU A 132 -4.42 4.43 2.86
N LEU A 133 -5.61 3.95 3.27
CA LEU A 133 -5.81 3.51 4.66
C LEU A 133 -4.96 2.28 4.95
N LEU A 134 -4.86 1.34 4.00
CA LEU A 134 -4.04 0.14 4.16
C LEU A 134 -2.55 0.47 4.29
N ALA A 135 -2.05 1.35 3.42
CA ALA A 135 -0.68 1.84 3.50
C ALA A 135 -0.41 2.54 4.85
N MET A 136 -1.35 3.34 5.35
CA MET A 136 -1.22 4.00 6.66
C MET A 136 -1.19 2.99 7.81
N ILE A 137 -2.05 1.96 7.77
CA ILE A 137 -2.09 0.91 8.79
C ILE A 137 -0.74 0.18 8.85
N GLU A 138 -0.15 -0.11 7.70
CA GLU A 138 1.15 -0.77 7.60
C GLU A 138 2.30 0.12 8.07
N GLU A 139 2.33 1.39 7.67
CA GLU A 139 3.36 2.35 8.09
C GLU A 139 3.33 2.66 9.59
N LEU A 140 2.14 2.62 10.21
CA LEU A 140 1.96 2.88 11.63
C LEU A 140 2.09 1.62 12.50
N ASP A 141 2.26 0.44 11.90
CA ASP A 141 2.18 -0.85 12.61
C ASP A 141 0.92 -0.92 13.48
N ALA A 142 -0.22 -0.51 12.92
CA ALA A 142 -1.48 -0.28 13.64
C ALA A 142 -2.29 -1.57 13.84
N LYS A 143 -1.68 -2.59 14.46
CA LYS A 143 -2.35 -3.88 14.72
C LYS A 143 -3.65 -3.77 15.53
N GLU A 144 -3.78 -2.70 16.31
CA GLU A 144 -4.95 -2.38 17.13
C GLU A 144 -6.23 -2.24 16.29
N VAL A 145 -6.10 -1.94 14.99
CA VAL A 145 -7.24 -1.75 14.08
C VAL A 145 -7.64 -3.03 13.33
N PHE A 146 -6.94 -4.15 13.55
CA PHE A 146 -7.20 -5.41 12.85
C PHE A 146 -8.65 -5.90 12.97
N PRO A 147 -9.31 -5.82 14.15
CA PRO A 147 -10.70 -6.23 14.25
C PRO A 147 -11.62 -5.46 13.30
N GLN A 148 -11.43 -4.15 13.16
CA GLN A 148 -12.19 -3.31 12.24
C GLN A 148 -11.82 -3.61 10.79
N LEU A 149 -10.53 -3.81 10.51
CA LEU A 149 -10.05 -4.12 9.17
C LEU A 149 -10.62 -5.46 8.65
N MET A 150 -10.66 -6.49 9.50
CA MET A 150 -11.26 -7.79 9.17
C MET A 150 -12.77 -7.68 8.91
N LYS A 151 -13.50 -6.80 9.62
CA LYS A 151 -14.91 -6.53 9.31
C LYS A 151 -15.10 -5.88 7.95
N VAL A 152 -14.18 -5.01 7.53
CA VAL A 152 -14.23 -4.43 6.17
C VAL A 152 -13.95 -5.50 5.12
N GLU A 153 -12.97 -6.37 5.37
CA GLU A 153 -12.68 -7.53 4.51
C GLU A 153 -13.89 -8.44 4.34
N GLU A 154 -14.57 -8.79 5.44
CA GLU A 154 -15.77 -9.62 5.44
C GLU A 154 -16.91 -8.97 4.65
N LYS A 155 -17.15 -7.67 4.81
CA LYS A 155 -18.15 -6.95 4.00
C LYS A 155 -17.82 -6.99 2.50
N ILE A 156 -16.56 -6.82 2.12
CA ILE A 156 -16.13 -6.91 0.71
C ILE A 156 -16.35 -8.35 0.21
N HIS A 157 -15.99 -9.35 1.00
CA HIS A 157 -16.17 -10.77 0.69
C HIS A 157 -17.64 -11.11 0.42
N ASP A 158 -18.54 -10.71 1.31
CA ASP A 158 -19.97 -10.98 1.21
C ASP A 158 -20.56 -10.37 -0.07
N MET A 159 -20.15 -9.14 -0.42
CA MET A 159 -20.57 -8.50 -1.66
C MET A 159 -20.03 -9.24 -2.89
N LEU A 160 -18.81 -9.77 -2.85
CA LEU A 160 -18.25 -10.57 -3.94
C LEU A 160 -18.96 -11.91 -4.09
N LEU A 161 -19.28 -12.61 -2.99
CA LEU A 161 -20.11 -13.82 -3.01
C LEU A 161 -21.51 -13.55 -3.55
N ALA A 162 -22.08 -12.37 -3.28
CA ALA A 162 -23.35 -11.97 -3.88
C ALA A 162 -23.24 -11.81 -5.40
N VAL A 163 -22.14 -11.23 -5.90
CA VAL A 163 -21.88 -11.09 -7.34
C VAL A 163 -21.64 -12.42 -8.05
N GLU A 164 -21.02 -13.40 -7.38
CA GLU A 164 -20.88 -14.76 -7.91
C GLU A 164 -22.23 -15.46 -8.12
N LYS A 165 -23.20 -15.19 -7.23
CA LYS A 165 -24.56 -15.75 -7.30
C LYS A 165 -25.46 -14.96 -8.27
N ASP A 166 -25.29 -13.65 -8.31
CA ASP A 166 -26.02 -12.72 -9.16
C ASP A 166 -25.06 -11.68 -9.76
N PRO A 167 -24.67 -11.80 -11.05
CA PRO A 167 -23.79 -10.84 -11.71
C PRO A 167 -24.29 -9.39 -11.69
N ALA A 168 -25.59 -9.16 -11.48
CA ALA A 168 -26.18 -7.82 -11.37
C ALA A 168 -26.08 -7.23 -9.95
N ALA A 169 -25.69 -8.03 -8.94
CA ALA A 169 -25.55 -7.54 -7.57
C ALA A 169 -24.56 -6.36 -7.48
N PRO A 170 -24.74 -5.45 -6.50
CA PRO A 170 -23.84 -4.32 -6.32
C PRO A 170 -22.41 -4.76 -5.98
N LEU A 171 -21.42 -4.15 -6.62
CA LEU A 171 -20.01 -4.28 -6.24
C LEU A 171 -19.62 -3.27 -5.15
N PRO A 172 -18.66 -3.63 -4.28
CA PRO A 172 -18.10 -2.69 -3.34
C PRO A 172 -17.40 -1.56 -4.09
N GLN A 173 -17.71 -0.34 -3.68
CA GLN A 173 -17.09 0.88 -4.14
C GLN A 173 -15.78 1.06 -3.38
N VAL A 174 -14.70 0.58 -3.97
CA VAL A 174 -13.34 0.76 -3.46
C VAL A 174 -12.65 1.84 -4.28
N ASP A 175 -12.04 2.81 -3.62
CA ASP A 175 -11.25 3.82 -4.30
C ASP A 175 -9.90 3.20 -4.69
N GLY A 176 -9.71 3.03 -5.99
CA GLY A 176 -8.40 3.01 -6.60
C GLY A 176 -8.29 4.32 -7.36
N THR A 177 -7.23 5.06 -7.08
CA THR A 177 -6.71 6.12 -7.95
C THR A 177 -6.77 5.64 -9.43
N GLN A 178 -6.90 6.58 -10.36
CA GLN A 178 -7.41 6.30 -11.71
C GLN A 178 -6.62 5.26 -12.54
N GLY A 179 -5.44 4.78 -12.14
CA GLY A 179 -4.66 3.78 -12.87
C GLY A 179 -4.31 2.48 -12.13
N SER A 180 -5.03 2.10 -11.06
CA SER A 180 -4.74 0.84 -10.34
C SER A 180 -4.79 -0.41 -11.24
N GLY A 181 -3.85 -1.34 -11.04
CA GLY A 181 -3.55 -2.59 -11.80
C GLY A 181 -4.58 -3.08 -12.83
N VAL A 182 -4.09 -3.36 -14.03
CA VAL A 182 -4.89 -3.93 -15.12
C VAL A 182 -4.74 -5.45 -15.08
N SER A 183 -5.85 -6.17 -15.11
CA SER A 183 -5.79 -7.63 -15.26
C SER A 183 -5.16 -8.00 -16.60
N THR A 184 -4.21 -8.95 -16.60
CA THR A 184 -3.64 -9.55 -17.82
C THR A 184 -4.69 -10.27 -18.66
N GLU A 185 -5.79 -10.64 -18.02
CA GLU A 185 -6.90 -11.41 -18.59
C GLU A 185 -8.15 -10.54 -18.84
N MET A 186 -7.98 -9.21 -18.81
CA MET A 186 -8.93 -8.28 -19.44
C MET A 186 -8.43 -7.77 -20.81
N PRO A 187 -7.91 -8.62 -21.72
CA PRO A 187 -7.61 -8.12 -23.05
C PRO A 187 -8.95 -7.80 -23.72
N LEU A 188 -9.01 -6.60 -24.29
CA LEU A 188 -9.78 -6.38 -25.51
C LEU A 188 -9.58 -7.62 -26.41
N LYS A 189 -10.64 -8.13 -27.03
CA LYS A 189 -10.47 -9.23 -27.99
C LYS A 189 -9.49 -8.77 -29.08
N GLU A 190 -8.79 -9.70 -29.71
CA GLU A 190 -7.87 -9.37 -30.80
C GLU A 190 -8.56 -8.47 -31.85
N GLY A 191 -8.03 -7.25 -32.05
CA GLY A 191 -8.61 -6.24 -32.93
C GLY A 191 -9.67 -5.32 -32.33
N GLU A 192 -10.06 -5.47 -31.06
CA GLU A 192 -10.87 -4.49 -30.33
C GLU A 192 -9.98 -3.31 -29.87
N GLU A 193 -10.44 -2.08 -30.08
CA GLU A 193 -9.87 -0.85 -29.49
C GLU A 193 -10.90 -0.22 -28.55
N TRP A 194 -10.48 0.28 -27.39
CA TRP A 194 -11.37 0.88 -26.38
C TRP A 194 -12.34 1.92 -26.95
N ASP A 195 -11.84 2.76 -27.87
CA ASP A 195 -12.62 3.85 -28.48
C ASP A 195 -13.67 3.36 -29.49
N THR A 196 -13.57 2.10 -29.92
CA THR A 196 -14.45 1.49 -30.93
C THR A 196 -15.46 0.51 -30.34
N LEU A 197 -15.39 0.24 -29.02
CA LEU A 197 -16.31 -0.66 -28.34
C LEU A 197 -17.75 -0.14 -28.39
N THR A 198 -18.71 -1.05 -28.60
CA THR A 198 -20.13 -0.73 -28.42
C THR A 198 -20.41 -0.36 -26.96
N PRO A 199 -21.48 0.41 -26.67
CA PRO A 199 -21.84 0.77 -25.30
C PRO A 199 -21.98 -0.43 -24.36
N GLU A 200 -22.58 -1.53 -24.83
CA GLU A 200 -22.78 -2.76 -24.04
C GLU A 200 -21.44 -3.43 -23.71
N ARG A 201 -20.53 -3.47 -24.68
CA ARG A 201 -19.19 -4.06 -24.50
C ARG A 201 -18.36 -3.22 -23.53
N ARG A 202 -18.47 -1.89 -23.61
CA ARG A 202 -17.82 -0.97 -22.67
C ARG A 202 -18.35 -1.17 -21.24
N GLU A 203 -19.67 -1.31 -21.08
CA GLU A 203 -20.28 -1.57 -19.77
C GLU A 203 -19.84 -2.92 -19.18
N GLU A 204 -19.77 -3.98 -20.00
CA GLU A 204 -19.24 -5.29 -19.59
C GLU A 204 -17.80 -5.18 -19.08
N MET A 205 -16.93 -4.48 -19.83
CA MET A 205 -15.52 -4.29 -19.48
C MET A 205 -15.37 -3.47 -18.19
N ASP A 206 -16.12 -2.37 -18.07
CA ASP A 206 -16.15 -1.56 -16.85
C ASP A 206 -16.60 -2.40 -15.64
N ARG A 207 -17.60 -3.27 -15.82
CA ARG A 207 -18.09 -4.14 -14.74
C ARG A 207 -17.06 -5.18 -14.33
N LYS A 208 -16.32 -5.77 -15.28
CA LYS A 208 -15.21 -6.70 -15.02
C LYS A 208 -14.05 -6.00 -14.32
N GLN A 209 -13.69 -4.79 -14.76
CA GLN A 209 -12.64 -4.01 -14.11
C GLN A 209 -13.02 -3.66 -12.67
N LYS A 210 -14.27 -3.26 -12.41
CA LYS A 210 -14.76 -3.01 -11.05
C LYS A 210 -14.73 -4.28 -10.20
N LEU A 211 -15.08 -5.44 -10.77
CA LEU A 211 -15.01 -6.73 -10.07
C LEU A 211 -13.56 -7.08 -9.71
N PHE A 212 -12.63 -6.93 -10.65
CA PHE A 212 -11.21 -7.13 -10.40
C PHE A 212 -10.69 -6.20 -9.29
N LYS A 213 -11.01 -4.90 -9.35
CA LYS A 213 -10.64 -3.93 -8.31
C LYS A 213 -11.21 -4.31 -6.95
N ALA A 214 -12.47 -4.74 -6.89
CA ALA A 214 -13.10 -5.21 -5.65
C ALA A 214 -12.38 -6.44 -5.07
N GLN A 215 -12.07 -7.43 -5.90
CA GLN A 215 -11.29 -8.61 -5.48
C GLN A 215 -9.91 -8.19 -4.96
N ALA A 216 -9.20 -7.38 -5.73
CA ALA A 216 -7.85 -6.96 -5.38
C ALA A 216 -7.82 -6.13 -4.09
N ALA A 217 -8.83 -5.27 -3.83
CA ALA A 217 -8.95 -4.56 -2.56
C ALA A 217 -9.19 -5.50 -1.37
N GLN A 218 -9.96 -6.57 -1.54
CA GLN A 218 -10.11 -7.61 -0.52
C GLN A 218 -8.76 -8.28 -0.22
N ARG A 219 -7.99 -8.63 -1.28
CA ARG A 219 -6.72 -9.34 -1.12
C ARG A 219 -5.62 -8.45 -0.55
N ASP A 220 -5.66 -7.16 -0.83
CA ASP A 220 -4.79 -6.16 -0.24
C ASP A 220 -4.98 -6.08 1.28
N ILE A 221 -6.22 -6.20 1.78
CA ILE A 221 -6.47 -6.29 3.24
C ILE A 221 -5.78 -7.53 3.82
N LEU A 222 -6.00 -8.69 3.21
CA LEU A 222 -5.38 -9.95 3.65
C LEU A 222 -3.85 -9.81 3.66
N ALA A 223 -3.26 -9.24 2.60
CA ALA A 223 -1.83 -9.03 2.51
C ALA A 223 -1.27 -8.14 3.63
N VAL A 224 -1.95 -7.04 3.98
CA VAL A 224 -1.54 -6.16 5.10
C VAL A 224 -1.53 -6.93 6.41
N LEU A 225 -2.58 -7.72 6.70
CA LEU A 225 -2.64 -8.51 7.94
C LEU A 225 -1.42 -9.43 8.07
N VAL A 226 -1.08 -10.16 7.00
CA VAL A 226 0.05 -11.10 7.01
C VAL A 226 1.39 -10.36 7.08
N ARG A 227 1.57 -9.29 6.31
CA ARG A 227 2.80 -8.45 6.34
C ARG A 227 3.08 -7.90 7.71
N SER A 228 2.07 -7.35 8.38
CA SER A 228 2.21 -6.82 9.73
C SER A 228 2.56 -7.90 10.75
N MET A 229 1.95 -9.10 10.67
CA MET A 229 2.32 -10.23 11.52
C MET A 229 3.77 -10.68 11.27
N ARG A 230 4.20 -10.70 10.00
CA ARG A 230 5.55 -11.10 9.58
C ARG A 230 6.61 -10.13 10.07
N LYS A 231 6.38 -8.84 9.83
CA LYS A 231 7.24 -7.75 10.28
C LYS A 231 7.40 -7.76 11.80
N ALA A 232 6.35 -8.14 12.54
CA ALA A 232 6.40 -8.27 13.98
C ALA A 232 7.06 -9.58 14.50
N GLY A 233 7.47 -10.49 13.60
CA GLY A 233 8.05 -11.78 13.96
C GLY A 233 7.06 -12.70 14.69
N TYR A 234 5.77 -12.66 14.34
CA TYR A 234 4.77 -13.50 14.99
C TYR A 234 4.95 -14.98 14.60
N GLU A 235 5.51 -15.77 15.52
CA GLU A 235 5.91 -17.17 15.30
C GLU A 235 4.84 -18.05 14.65
N PRO A 236 3.55 -18.05 15.09
CA PRO A 236 2.52 -18.86 14.44
C PRO A 236 2.32 -18.55 12.97
N MET A 237 2.54 -17.30 12.53
CA MET A 237 2.49 -16.95 11.12
C MET A 237 3.75 -17.45 10.40
N LEU A 238 4.94 -17.30 11.00
CA LEU A 238 6.21 -17.80 10.43
C LEU A 238 6.25 -19.33 10.26
N GLU A 239 5.58 -20.06 11.13
CA GLU A 239 5.48 -21.52 11.06
C GLU A 239 4.34 -22.03 10.16
N SER A 240 3.44 -21.12 9.75
CA SER A 240 2.22 -21.47 9.03
C SER A 240 2.48 -22.06 7.64
N GLY A 241 1.45 -22.74 7.10
CA GLY A 241 1.46 -23.17 5.69
C GLY A 241 1.54 -21.99 4.71
N LEU A 242 1.13 -20.79 5.13
CA LEU A 242 1.18 -19.57 4.32
C LEU A 242 2.62 -19.09 4.10
N GLU A 243 3.43 -18.98 5.15
CA GLU A 243 4.85 -18.60 5.02
C GLU A 243 5.63 -19.65 4.21
N LYS A 244 5.34 -20.94 4.41
CA LYS A 244 5.92 -22.02 3.59
C LYS A 244 5.57 -21.88 2.10
N THR A 245 4.30 -21.57 1.81
CA THR A 245 3.83 -21.36 0.43
C THR A 245 4.50 -20.15 -0.20
N TYR A 246 4.57 -19.02 0.51
CA TYR A 246 5.30 -17.85 0.06
C TYR A 246 6.78 -18.16 -0.21
N GLY A 247 7.49 -18.80 0.72
CA GLY A 247 8.90 -19.13 0.54
C GLY A 247 9.16 -20.02 -0.68
N LYS A 248 8.24 -20.94 -0.98
CA LYS A 248 8.29 -21.73 -2.21
C LYS A 248 8.11 -20.84 -3.44
N LEU A 249 7.05 -20.04 -3.50
CA LEU A 249 6.76 -19.18 -4.64
C LEU A 249 7.83 -18.11 -4.88
N LEU A 250 8.40 -17.56 -3.81
CA LEU A 250 9.51 -16.61 -3.85
C LEU A 250 10.75 -17.23 -4.50
N LYS A 251 11.11 -18.45 -4.08
CA LYS A 251 12.22 -19.21 -4.67
C LYS A 251 11.94 -19.56 -6.12
N ASP A 252 10.76 -20.07 -6.40
CA ASP A 252 10.37 -20.50 -7.74
C ASP A 252 10.37 -19.33 -8.75
N ARG A 253 10.01 -18.12 -8.31
CA ARG A 253 10.02 -16.92 -9.17
C ARG A 253 11.42 -16.49 -9.59
N TRP A 254 12.39 -16.57 -8.68
CA TRP A 254 13.74 -16.00 -8.86
C TRP A 254 14.84 -17.06 -8.98
N LYS A 255 14.49 -18.35 -9.10
CA LYS A 255 15.44 -19.46 -9.16
C LYS A 255 16.43 -19.38 -10.32
N ASP A 256 16.00 -18.79 -11.43
CA ASP A 256 16.77 -18.69 -12.69
C ASP A 256 17.39 -17.30 -12.89
N ASP A 257 17.25 -16.39 -11.92
CA ASP A 257 17.82 -15.05 -12.01
C ASP A 257 19.30 -15.06 -11.56
N GLU A 258 20.20 -15.02 -12.54
CA GLU A 258 21.65 -15.04 -12.31
C GLU A 258 22.13 -13.84 -11.48
N THR A 259 21.45 -12.69 -11.54
CA THR A 259 21.84 -11.49 -10.80
C THR A 259 21.45 -11.63 -9.34
N LEU A 260 20.17 -11.92 -9.08
CA LEU A 260 19.65 -12.05 -7.71
C LEU A 260 20.28 -13.22 -6.97
N SER A 261 20.63 -14.30 -7.67
CA SER A 261 21.29 -15.47 -7.07
C SER A 261 22.66 -15.15 -6.45
N LYS A 262 23.31 -14.04 -6.83
CA LYS A 262 24.61 -13.59 -6.28
C LYS A 262 24.49 -13.04 -4.87
N TYR A 263 23.35 -12.43 -4.52
CA TYR A 263 23.15 -11.82 -3.21
C TYR A 263 22.76 -12.90 -2.18
N LYS A 264 23.62 -13.12 -1.16
CA LYS A 264 23.41 -14.13 -0.11
C LYS A 264 22.89 -13.53 1.19
N SER A 265 22.88 -12.21 1.29
CA SER A 265 22.40 -11.42 2.41
C SER A 265 21.98 -10.02 1.94
N ALA A 266 21.30 -9.28 2.80
CA ALA A 266 20.97 -7.88 2.54
C ALA A 266 22.21 -6.99 2.37
N ALA A 267 23.35 -7.36 2.98
CA ALA A 267 24.59 -6.60 2.89
C ALA A 267 25.33 -6.78 1.56
N ASP A 268 24.97 -7.79 0.77
CA ASP A 268 25.58 -8.05 -0.54
C ASP A 268 24.92 -7.22 -1.65
N ILE A 269 23.79 -6.56 -1.36
CA ILE A 269 23.03 -5.76 -2.33
C ILE A 269 23.69 -4.38 -2.44
N PRO A 270 24.11 -3.95 -3.65
CA PRO A 270 24.66 -2.62 -3.89
C PRO A 270 23.70 -1.51 -3.46
N GLU A 271 24.25 -0.35 -3.10
CA GLU A 271 23.44 0.79 -2.63
C GLU A 271 22.50 1.29 -3.72
N GLU A 272 22.99 1.32 -4.96
CA GLU A 272 22.22 1.65 -6.17
C GLU A 272 21.05 0.70 -6.44
N ASP A 273 21.12 -0.54 -5.96
CA ASP A 273 20.09 -1.55 -6.17
C ASP A 273 19.10 -1.63 -4.99
N ASN A 274 19.40 -1.00 -3.84
CA ASN A 274 18.62 -1.18 -2.61
C ASN A 274 17.16 -0.77 -2.72
N GLU A 275 16.80 0.11 -3.64
CA GLU A 275 15.39 0.46 -3.88
C GLU A 275 14.62 -0.69 -4.54
N ASN A 276 15.28 -1.36 -5.49
CA ASN A 276 14.72 -2.35 -6.42
C ASN A 276 14.96 -3.80 -6.01
N VAL A 277 15.98 -4.08 -5.20
CA VAL A 277 16.34 -5.43 -4.76
C VAL A 277 16.27 -5.48 -3.24
N LYS A 278 15.67 -6.54 -2.70
CA LYS A 278 15.64 -6.82 -1.26
C LYS A 278 16.04 -8.26 -0.99
N PHE A 279 16.36 -8.53 0.26
CA PHE A 279 16.66 -9.87 0.74
C PHE A 279 15.60 -10.34 1.74
N ASP A 280 15.07 -11.55 1.53
CA ASP A 280 14.18 -12.18 2.48
C ASP A 280 14.99 -12.95 3.53
N PRO A 281 15.01 -12.50 4.81
CA PRO A 281 15.88 -13.12 5.82
C PRO A 281 15.40 -14.51 6.27
N ILE A 282 14.13 -14.84 6.02
CA ILE A 282 13.51 -16.10 6.48
C ILE A 282 13.79 -17.20 5.46
N HIS A 283 13.59 -16.89 4.17
CA HIS A 283 13.77 -17.85 3.09
C HIS A 283 15.16 -17.79 2.45
N LYS A 284 15.94 -16.76 2.78
CA LYS A 284 17.33 -16.52 2.33
C LYS A 284 17.44 -16.36 0.82
N VAL A 285 16.61 -15.48 0.26
CA VAL A 285 16.48 -15.25 -1.18
C VAL A 285 16.44 -13.76 -1.44
N ALA A 286 17.24 -13.27 -2.38
CA ALA A 286 17.09 -11.94 -2.93
C ALA A 286 15.97 -11.89 -3.97
N TYR A 287 15.25 -10.78 -4.04
CA TYR A 287 14.06 -10.63 -4.88
C TYR A 287 13.88 -9.19 -5.35
N MET A 288 13.17 -9.02 -6.46
CA MET A 288 12.79 -7.71 -6.96
C MET A 288 11.64 -7.11 -6.14
N ALA A 289 11.89 -5.92 -5.65
CA ALA A 289 11.04 -5.08 -4.83
C ALA A 289 9.62 -4.84 -5.38
N TRP A 290 9.56 -4.58 -6.68
CA TRP A 290 8.39 -4.12 -7.39
C TRP A 290 7.62 -5.28 -8.02
N GLU A 291 8.08 -6.53 -7.85
CA GLU A 291 7.37 -7.71 -8.32
C GLU A 291 6.81 -8.54 -7.16
N PRO A 292 5.49 -8.48 -6.89
CA PRO A 292 4.91 -9.24 -5.80
C PRO A 292 4.92 -10.73 -6.09
N VAL A 293 5.21 -11.53 -5.05
CA VAL A 293 4.99 -12.98 -5.09
C VAL A 293 3.49 -13.24 -5.04
N ARG A 294 2.92 -13.98 -5.99
CA ARG A 294 1.45 -14.10 -6.10
C ARG A 294 0.98 -15.32 -5.33
N ILE A 295 0.48 -15.12 -4.11
CA ILE A 295 -0.10 -16.20 -3.31
C ILE A 295 -1.51 -16.48 -3.86
N PRO A 296 -1.82 -17.73 -4.28
CA PRO A 296 -3.15 -18.07 -4.75
C PRO A 296 -4.22 -17.78 -3.70
N TYR A 297 -5.34 -17.19 -4.12
CA TYR A 297 -6.49 -17.01 -3.24
C TYR A 297 -7.33 -18.29 -3.15
N SER A 298 -7.75 -18.64 -1.95
CA SER A 298 -8.79 -19.64 -1.67
C SER A 298 -9.48 -19.32 -0.35
N GLU A 299 -10.65 -19.91 -0.08
CA GLU A 299 -11.33 -19.75 1.22
C GLU A 299 -10.52 -20.31 2.39
N GLU A 300 -9.76 -21.38 2.17
CA GLU A 300 -8.86 -21.94 3.18
C GLU A 300 -7.72 -20.95 3.49
N THR A 301 -7.14 -20.34 2.46
CA THR A 301 -6.09 -19.33 2.61
C THR A 301 -6.62 -18.09 3.33
N ARG A 302 -7.81 -17.62 2.95
CA ARG A 302 -8.51 -16.52 3.63
C ARG A 302 -8.73 -16.81 5.10
N THR A 303 -9.34 -17.96 5.42
CA THR A 303 -9.65 -18.37 6.79
C THR A 303 -8.37 -18.47 7.64
N ALA A 304 -7.32 -19.08 7.10
CA ALA A 304 -6.04 -19.18 7.80
C ALA A 304 -5.43 -17.81 8.14
N ILE A 305 -5.51 -16.84 7.23
CA ILE A 305 -5.04 -15.47 7.46
C ILE A 305 -5.85 -14.79 8.57
N LEU A 306 -7.18 -14.88 8.49
CA LEU A 306 -8.08 -14.24 9.46
C LEU A 306 -7.92 -14.83 10.86
N ASP A 307 -7.77 -16.15 10.98
CA ASP A 307 -7.55 -16.82 12.26
C ASP A 307 -6.21 -16.41 12.89
N LEU A 308 -5.14 -16.36 12.09
CA LEU A 308 -3.83 -15.87 12.53
C LEU A 308 -3.91 -14.41 13.00
N ALA A 309 -4.55 -13.54 12.20
CA ALA A 309 -4.71 -12.12 12.51
C ALA A 309 -5.54 -11.90 13.79
N LYS A 310 -6.62 -12.67 13.97
CA LYS A 310 -7.44 -12.67 15.19
C LYS A 310 -6.60 -13.06 16.40
N ALA A 311 -5.85 -14.16 16.33
CA ALA A 311 -4.97 -14.60 17.41
C ALA A 311 -3.88 -13.56 17.74
N TYR A 312 -3.26 -12.96 16.72
CA TYR A 312 -2.25 -11.92 16.86
C TYR A 312 -2.81 -10.65 17.54
N SER A 313 -4.00 -10.20 17.12
CA SER A 313 -4.66 -9.01 17.67
C SER A 313 -5.11 -9.19 19.13
N ALA A 314 -5.44 -10.41 19.54
CA ALA A 314 -5.80 -10.75 20.92
C ALA A 314 -4.62 -10.74 21.92
N GLY A 315 -3.39 -10.44 21.46
CA GLY A 315 -2.22 -10.33 22.33
C GLY A 315 -1.54 -11.66 22.65
N GLY A 316 -1.77 -12.70 21.84
CA GLY A 316 -1.17 -14.02 21.99
C GLY A 316 0.34 -14.05 21.71
N ARG A 317 1.16 -13.36 22.52
CA ARG A 317 2.55 -13.78 22.70
C ARG A 317 2.52 -14.98 23.63
N LYS A 318 2.43 -16.19 23.07
CA LYS A 318 2.94 -17.36 23.81
C LYS A 318 4.44 -17.10 23.98
N LYS A 319 4.86 -16.95 25.24
CA LYS A 319 6.26 -17.00 25.64
C LYS A 319 6.78 -18.42 25.47
#